data_AF-A0A3N5VMQ1-F1
#
_entry.id   AF-A0A3N5VMQ1-F1
#
_cell.length_a   1.000
_cell.length_b   1.000
_cell.length_c   1.000
_cell.angle_alpha   90.00
_cell.angle_beta   90.00
_cell.angle_gamma   90.00
#
_symmetry.space_group_name_H-M   'P 1'
#
loop_
_entity.id
_entity.type
_entity.pdbx_description
1 polymer ?
#
loop_
_entity_poly.entity_id
_entity_poly.type
_entity_poly.pdbx_seq_one_letter_code
_entity_poly.pdbx_strand_id
1 'polypeptide(L)'
;MPGAVASLAANPILRQGVFSYFLSKTPLTAALHYLLALATVLFVIWPKSQYLRVGSPPLTFSIQVIVATLIMTYLSFSYGAAKLGDETLQVSPIALVGPGLSRRGAVIGLTVLTIGHTLFFVALAFPLLVAAAHVSGISTENFARALLLVVVCTLAYRWLGLLTLCVWETQDFLRYVMARAAFVLFVLGSAFFLPPLNPLLGLISMSFGEELGQVVRLFGHELSYATVALIIHLLLLLGAYIMVVKLLKN
;
A
#
# COMPACT_ATOMS: atom_id res chain seq x y z
N MET A 1 -15.55 -23.26 -13.61
CA MET A 1 -15.01 -21.89 -13.42
C MET A 1 -16.02 -20.74 -13.61
N PRO A 2 -17.00 -20.77 -14.54
CA PRO A 2 -17.95 -19.64 -14.69
C PRO A 2 -18.83 -19.38 -13.45
N GLY A 3 -19.15 -20.43 -12.68
CA GLY A 3 -19.94 -20.30 -11.44
C GLY A 3 -19.24 -19.58 -10.28
N ALA A 4 -17.91 -19.56 -10.24
CA ALA A 4 -17.15 -18.87 -9.18
C ALA A 4 -17.06 -17.35 -9.43
N VAL A 5 -16.97 -16.94 -10.69
CA VAL A 5 -17.01 -15.51 -11.08
C VAL A 5 -18.43 -14.97 -10.92
N ALA A 6 -19.45 -15.75 -11.30
CA ALA A 6 -20.85 -15.38 -11.09
C ALA A 6 -21.21 -15.23 -9.60
N SER A 7 -20.66 -16.09 -8.72
CA SER A 7 -20.87 -15.95 -7.27
C SER A 7 -20.11 -14.77 -6.65
N LEU A 8 -18.99 -14.37 -7.24
CA LEU A 8 -18.25 -13.16 -6.85
C LEU A 8 -18.97 -11.88 -7.27
N ALA A 9 -19.52 -11.85 -8.49
CA ALA A 9 -20.28 -10.71 -9.00
C ALA A 9 -21.58 -10.46 -8.19
N ALA A 10 -22.15 -11.52 -7.63
CA ALA A 10 -23.29 -11.43 -6.72
C ALA A 10 -22.91 -11.03 -5.28
N ASN A 11 -21.62 -10.87 -4.96
CA ASN A 11 -21.18 -10.53 -3.61
C ASN A 11 -21.52 -9.07 -3.28
N PRO A 12 -22.37 -8.80 -2.27
CA PRO A 12 -22.80 -7.45 -1.93
C PRO A 12 -21.65 -6.54 -1.46
N ILE A 13 -20.65 -7.09 -0.75
CA ILE A 13 -19.46 -6.31 -0.35
C ILE A 13 -18.68 -5.87 -1.59
N LEU A 14 -18.49 -6.77 -2.55
CA LEU A 14 -17.79 -6.42 -3.78
C LEU A 14 -18.57 -5.39 -4.59
N ARG A 15 -19.89 -5.60 -4.76
CA ARG A 15 -20.75 -4.69 -5.53
C ARG A 15 -20.81 -3.29 -4.91
N GLN A 16 -21.08 -3.21 -3.60
CA GLN A 16 -21.13 -1.94 -2.89
C GLN A 16 -19.75 -1.29 -2.81
N GLY A 17 -18.72 -2.09 -2.54
CA GLY A 17 -17.34 -1.63 -2.47
C GLY A 17 -16.82 -1.08 -3.81
N VAL A 18 -17.19 -1.70 -4.94
CA VAL A 18 -16.86 -1.18 -6.26
C VAL A 18 -17.50 0.19 -6.48
N PHE A 19 -18.78 0.34 -6.14
CA PHE A 19 -19.45 1.63 -6.24
C PHE A 19 -18.79 2.68 -5.33
N SER A 20 -18.53 2.34 -4.08
CA SER A 20 -17.89 3.25 -3.13
C SER A 20 -16.48 3.64 -3.56
N TYR A 21 -15.61 2.69 -3.91
CA TYR A 21 -14.19 2.99 -4.14
C TYR A 21 -13.84 3.47 -5.54
N PHE A 22 -14.65 3.15 -6.54
CA PHE A 22 -14.33 3.48 -7.94
C PHE A 22 -15.31 4.47 -8.56
N LEU A 23 -16.51 4.64 -8.02
CA LEU A 23 -17.54 5.49 -8.63
C LEU A 23 -17.95 6.67 -7.75
N SER A 24 -17.72 6.62 -6.44
CA SER A 24 -18.06 7.75 -5.57
C SER A 24 -17.05 8.90 -5.69
N LYS A 25 -17.55 10.12 -5.45
CA LYS A 25 -16.79 11.38 -5.65
C LYS A 25 -15.51 11.42 -4.81
N THR A 26 -15.58 11.00 -3.54
CA THR A 26 -14.47 11.16 -2.59
C THR A 26 -13.23 10.33 -2.96
N PRO A 27 -13.33 9.02 -3.24
CA PRO A 27 -12.19 8.21 -3.67
C PRO A 27 -11.64 8.57 -5.04
N LEU A 28 -12.51 8.94 -5.99
CA LEU A 28 -12.08 9.47 -7.29
C LEU A 28 -11.29 10.78 -7.14
N THR A 29 -11.76 11.66 -6.25
CA THR A 29 -11.04 12.89 -5.89
C THR A 29 -9.68 12.55 -5.27
N ALA A 30 -9.61 11.59 -4.35
CA ALA A 30 -8.34 11.15 -3.77
C ALA A 30 -7.39 10.54 -4.82
N ALA A 31 -7.91 9.77 -5.78
CA ALA A 31 -7.14 9.21 -6.89
C ALA A 31 -6.58 10.29 -7.81
N LEU A 32 -7.36 11.34 -8.11
CA LEU A 32 -6.89 12.50 -8.87
C LEU A 32 -5.81 13.28 -8.11
N HIS A 33 -6.01 13.55 -6.82
CA HIS A 33 -5.01 14.22 -5.98
C HIS A 33 -3.71 13.40 -5.88
N TYR A 34 -3.83 12.07 -5.78
CA TYR A 34 -2.68 11.18 -5.82
C TYR A 34 -1.90 11.32 -7.13
N LEU A 35 -2.58 11.27 -8.28
CA LEU A 35 -1.94 11.42 -9.58
C LEU A 35 -1.29 12.81 -9.74
N LEU A 36 -1.98 13.88 -9.32
CA LEU A 36 -1.46 15.25 -9.37
C LEU A 36 -0.24 15.42 -8.46
N ALA A 37 -0.26 14.85 -7.25
CA ALA A 37 0.88 14.88 -6.34
C ALA A 37 2.09 14.16 -6.96
N LEU A 38 1.88 12.97 -7.54
CA LEU A 38 2.93 12.23 -8.22
C LEU A 38 3.47 12.95 -9.46
N ALA A 39 2.60 13.55 -10.27
CA ALA A 39 3.02 14.33 -11.44
C ALA A 39 3.81 15.58 -11.02
N THR A 40 3.39 16.25 -9.96
CA THR A 40 4.08 17.42 -9.40
C THR A 40 5.46 17.04 -8.88
N VAL A 41 5.57 15.98 -8.09
CA VAL A 41 6.86 15.48 -7.60
C VAL A 41 7.77 15.13 -8.77
N LEU A 42 7.29 14.35 -9.74
CA LEU A 42 8.05 14.00 -10.93
C LEU A 42 8.54 15.22 -11.69
N PHE A 43 7.70 16.24 -11.87
CA PHE A 43 8.05 17.49 -12.54
C PHE A 43 9.17 18.27 -11.81
N VAL A 44 9.09 18.34 -10.48
CA VAL A 44 10.08 18.99 -9.62
C VAL A 44 11.43 18.28 -9.69
N ILE A 45 11.42 16.95 -9.59
CA ILE A 45 12.64 16.13 -9.55
C ILE A 45 13.12 15.68 -10.95
N TRP A 46 12.44 16.12 -12.01
CA TRP A 46 12.83 15.78 -13.38
C TRP A 46 14.24 16.32 -13.64
N PRO A 47 15.18 15.49 -14.13
CA PRO A 47 16.55 15.93 -14.29
C PRO A 47 16.61 17.12 -15.25
N LYS A 48 17.22 18.19 -14.77
CA LYS A 48 17.52 19.37 -15.58
C LYS A 48 18.85 19.12 -16.31
N SER A 49 19.07 19.82 -17.41
CA SER A 49 20.22 19.64 -18.34
C SER A 49 21.60 19.64 -17.66
N GLN A 50 21.71 20.21 -16.46
CA GLN A 50 22.93 20.28 -15.67
C GLN A 50 23.31 18.92 -15.02
N TYR A 51 22.34 18.07 -14.67
CA TYR A 51 22.59 16.76 -14.05
C TYR A 51 23.09 15.70 -15.05
N LEU A 52 22.75 15.85 -16.33
CA LEU A 52 23.25 14.97 -17.40
C LEU A 52 24.77 15.09 -17.61
N ARG A 53 25.41 16.13 -17.04
CA ARG A 53 26.87 16.36 -17.15
C ARG A 53 27.70 15.68 -16.07
N VAL A 54 27.08 15.22 -14.97
CA VAL A 54 27.79 14.71 -13.78
C VAL A 54 27.95 13.18 -13.80
N GLY A 55 27.34 12.50 -14.77
CA GLY A 55 27.53 11.06 -15.00
C GLY A 55 26.86 10.12 -13.99
N SER A 56 26.18 10.63 -12.95
CA SER A 56 25.41 9.83 -12.00
C SER A 56 23.92 9.79 -12.37
N PRO A 57 23.26 8.61 -12.28
CA PRO A 57 21.84 8.51 -12.55
C PRO A 57 21.03 9.35 -11.54
N PRO A 58 20.00 10.09 -11.99
CA PRO A 58 19.21 10.95 -11.11
C PRO A 58 18.37 10.13 -10.13
N LEU A 59 18.10 10.68 -8.94
CA LEU A 59 17.30 10.03 -7.88
C LEU A 59 15.79 10.04 -8.14
N THR A 60 15.40 10.35 -9.38
CA THR A 60 14.02 10.54 -9.82
C THR A 60 13.15 9.33 -9.46
N PHE A 61 13.59 8.11 -9.76
CA PHE A 61 12.86 6.89 -9.40
C PHE A 61 12.71 6.69 -7.89
N SER A 62 13.81 6.76 -7.13
CA SER A 62 13.80 6.54 -5.68
C SER A 62 12.80 7.46 -4.98
N ILE A 63 12.84 8.75 -5.30
CA ILE A 63 11.94 9.74 -4.71
C ILE A 63 10.50 9.45 -5.13
N GLN A 64 10.26 9.20 -6.43
CA GLN A 64 8.92 8.96 -6.95
C GLN A 64 8.27 7.72 -6.32
N VAL A 65 9.02 6.61 -6.21
CA VAL A 65 8.49 5.35 -5.65
C VAL A 65 8.28 5.44 -4.15
N ILE A 66 9.12 6.19 -3.42
CA ILE A 66 8.92 6.49 -2.00
C ILE A 66 7.63 7.29 -1.79
N VAL A 67 7.44 8.37 -2.55
CA VAL A 67 6.23 9.21 -2.45
C VAL A 67 4.99 8.40 -2.82
N ALA A 68 5.04 7.61 -3.89
CA ALA A 68 3.94 6.73 -4.28
C ALA A 68 3.60 5.74 -3.15
N THR A 69 4.60 5.11 -2.54
CA THR A 69 4.43 4.17 -1.43
C THR A 69 3.84 4.85 -0.21
N LEU A 70 4.34 6.02 0.19
CA LEU A 70 3.83 6.77 1.34
C LEU A 70 2.36 7.15 1.17
N ILE A 71 1.98 7.69 0.02
CA ILE A 71 0.59 8.08 -0.23
C ILE A 71 -0.31 6.84 -0.31
N MET A 72 0.09 5.80 -1.04
CA MET A 72 -0.71 4.58 -1.20
C MET A 72 -0.91 3.83 0.11
N THR A 73 0.13 3.69 0.93
CA THR A 73 0.04 3.02 2.23
C THR A 73 -0.85 3.81 3.19
N TYR A 74 -0.70 5.14 3.23
CA TYR A 74 -1.56 6.02 4.02
C TYR A 74 -3.04 5.96 3.58
N LEU A 75 -3.32 6.06 2.28
CA LEU A 75 -4.68 5.96 1.75
C LEU A 75 -5.26 4.59 2.06
N SER A 76 -4.52 3.52 1.78
CA SER A 76 -4.97 2.15 2.02
C SER A 76 -5.28 1.89 3.47
N PHE A 77 -4.42 2.33 4.37
CA PHE A 77 -4.68 2.26 5.79
C PHE A 77 -5.95 3.03 6.19
N SER A 78 -6.12 4.26 5.70
CA SER A 78 -7.29 5.10 6.01
C SER A 78 -8.60 4.47 5.53
N TYR A 79 -8.61 3.93 4.33
CA TYR A 79 -9.74 3.18 3.80
C TYR A 79 -10.01 1.87 4.55
N GLY A 80 -8.96 1.18 5.01
CA GLY A 80 -9.09 -0.01 5.85
C GLY A 80 -9.70 0.29 7.21
N ALA A 81 -9.32 1.42 7.80
CA ALA A 81 -9.87 1.93 9.07
C ALA A 81 -11.24 2.64 8.91
N ALA A 82 -11.84 2.57 7.72
CA ALA A 82 -13.15 3.10 7.34
C ALA A 82 -13.33 4.63 7.47
N LYS A 83 -12.31 5.42 7.12
CA LYS A 83 -12.47 6.88 6.90
C LYS A 83 -12.20 7.22 5.44
N LEU A 84 -13.26 7.29 4.62
CA LEU A 84 -13.30 8.13 3.41
C LEU A 84 -14.75 8.29 2.93
N GLY A 85 -15.31 9.47 3.21
CA GLY A 85 -16.63 9.93 2.76
C GLY A 85 -17.68 9.90 3.88
N ASP A 86 -18.03 11.07 4.38
CA ASP A 86 -19.14 11.33 5.33
C ASP A 86 -20.53 10.93 4.80
N GLU A 87 -20.65 10.22 3.67
CA GLU A 87 -21.95 10.06 2.99
C GLU A 87 -22.46 8.62 2.85
N THR A 88 -21.68 7.57 3.15
CA THR A 88 -22.23 6.19 3.01
C THR A 88 -21.69 5.23 4.05
N LEU A 89 -22.52 4.99 5.07
CA LEU A 89 -22.49 3.92 6.07
C LEU A 89 -21.17 3.73 6.84
N GLN A 90 -21.21 4.03 8.13
CA GLN A 90 -20.32 3.41 9.10
C GLN A 90 -20.44 1.89 8.97
N VAL A 91 -19.41 1.29 8.37
CA VAL A 91 -19.35 -0.16 8.19
C VAL A 91 -18.96 -0.77 9.53
N SER A 92 -19.95 -1.11 10.36
CA SER A 92 -19.74 -2.01 11.50
C SER A 92 -19.23 -3.38 10.99
N PRO A 93 -18.31 -4.07 11.69
CA PRO A 93 -17.96 -5.46 11.42
C PRO A 93 -19.17 -6.40 11.34
N ILE A 94 -20.25 -6.10 12.08
CA ILE A 94 -21.53 -6.83 12.01
C ILE A 94 -22.26 -6.51 10.70
N ALA A 95 -22.19 -5.26 10.22
CA ALA A 95 -22.75 -4.85 8.93
C ALA A 95 -21.98 -5.42 7.72
N LEU A 96 -20.69 -5.76 7.86
CA LEU A 96 -19.91 -6.47 6.83
C LEU A 96 -20.45 -7.87 6.56
N VAL A 97 -21.08 -8.51 7.54
CA VAL A 97 -21.75 -9.81 7.40
C VAL A 97 -23.26 -9.57 7.40
N GLY A 98 -23.75 -8.85 6.39
CA GLY A 98 -25.18 -8.59 6.23
C GLY A 98 -26.03 -9.89 6.16
N PRO A 99 -27.35 -9.80 6.38
CA PRO A 99 -28.24 -10.97 6.35
C PRO A 99 -28.15 -11.67 4.98
N GLY A 100 -27.74 -12.95 5.00
CA GLY A 100 -27.59 -13.78 3.80
C GLY A 100 -26.16 -13.92 3.26
N LEU A 101 -25.17 -13.20 3.80
CA LEU A 101 -23.78 -13.35 3.39
C LEU A 101 -23.01 -14.32 4.31
N SER A 102 -22.43 -15.37 3.74
CA SER A 102 -21.51 -16.22 4.50
C SER A 102 -20.23 -15.45 4.85
N ARG A 103 -19.67 -15.68 6.04
CA ARG A 103 -18.39 -15.07 6.49
C ARG A 103 -17.25 -15.29 5.50
N ARG A 104 -17.19 -16.48 4.89
CA ARG A 104 -16.22 -16.79 3.83
C ARG A 104 -16.42 -15.89 2.61
N GLY A 105 -17.68 -15.67 2.21
CA GLY A 105 -18.03 -14.71 1.16
C GLY A 105 -17.59 -13.29 1.50
N ALA A 106 -17.75 -12.86 2.75
CA ALA A 106 -17.32 -11.54 3.20
C ALA A 106 -15.80 -11.32 3.06
N VAL A 107 -15.01 -12.28 3.58
CA VAL A 107 -13.55 -12.24 3.51
C VAL A 107 -13.05 -12.24 2.05
N ILE A 108 -13.63 -13.09 1.20
CA ILE A 108 -13.27 -13.15 -0.22
C ILE A 108 -13.61 -11.83 -0.92
N GLY A 109 -14.80 -11.28 -0.68
CA GLY A 109 -15.23 -9.99 -1.23
C GLY A 109 -14.29 -8.85 -0.83
N LEU A 110 -13.96 -8.74 0.46
CA LEU A 110 -13.00 -7.76 0.98
C LEU A 110 -11.61 -7.92 0.39
N THR A 111 -11.14 -9.16 0.24
CA THR A 111 -9.82 -9.47 -0.33
C THR A 111 -9.74 -9.02 -1.78
N VAL A 112 -10.72 -9.42 -2.61
CA VAL A 112 -10.74 -9.06 -4.03
C VAL A 112 -10.90 -7.55 -4.21
N LEU A 113 -11.76 -6.91 -3.43
CA LEU A 113 -11.92 -5.47 -3.44
C LEU A 113 -10.61 -4.74 -3.08
N THR A 114 -9.92 -5.20 -2.03
CA THR A 114 -8.65 -4.65 -1.56
C THR A 114 -7.54 -4.79 -2.59
N ILE A 115 -7.43 -5.96 -3.23
CA ILE A 115 -6.47 -6.20 -4.30
C ILE A 115 -6.79 -5.32 -5.51
N GLY A 116 -8.04 -5.33 -5.99
CA GLY A 116 -8.46 -4.55 -7.15
C GLY A 116 -8.22 -3.05 -6.97
N HIS A 117 -8.52 -2.52 -5.78
CA HIS A 117 -8.31 -1.10 -5.48
C HIS A 117 -6.82 -0.74 -5.38
N THR A 118 -6.00 -1.61 -4.79
CA THR A 118 -4.53 -1.44 -4.78
C THR A 118 -4.00 -1.41 -6.21
N LEU A 119 -4.41 -2.36 -7.06
CA LEU A 119 -3.98 -2.44 -8.46
C LEU A 119 -4.42 -1.22 -9.27
N PHE A 120 -5.59 -0.65 -8.99
CA PHE A 120 -6.04 0.60 -9.61
C PHE A 120 -5.11 1.77 -9.30
N PHE A 121 -4.74 1.98 -8.04
CA PHE A 121 -3.77 3.02 -7.68
C PHE A 121 -2.38 2.77 -8.30
N VAL A 122 -1.92 1.52 -8.33
CA VAL A 122 -0.68 1.15 -9.02
C VAL A 122 -0.76 1.48 -10.50
N ALA A 123 -1.85 1.14 -11.17
CA ALA A 123 -2.05 1.40 -12.60
C ALA A 123 -2.03 2.91 -12.91
N LEU A 124 -2.61 3.75 -12.03
CA LEU A 124 -2.54 5.21 -12.16
C LEU A 124 -1.11 5.75 -12.03
N ALA A 125 -0.33 5.22 -11.10
CA ALA A 125 1.06 5.63 -10.89
C ALA A 125 2.03 5.08 -11.94
N PHE A 126 1.67 3.96 -12.58
CA PHE A 126 2.56 3.18 -13.43
C PHE A 126 3.25 4.00 -14.52
N PRO A 127 2.57 4.85 -15.32
CA PRO A 127 3.24 5.65 -16.36
C PRO A 127 4.30 6.60 -15.79
N LEU A 128 4.02 7.21 -14.63
CA LEU A 128 4.94 8.13 -13.96
C LEU A 128 6.14 7.38 -13.36
N LEU A 129 5.90 6.20 -12.80
CA LEU A 129 6.96 5.33 -12.26
C LEU A 129 7.86 4.79 -13.37
N VAL A 130 7.31 4.41 -14.53
CA VAL A 130 8.08 3.98 -15.70
C VAL A 130 8.94 5.12 -16.24
N ALA A 131 8.36 6.33 -16.36
CA ALA A 131 9.12 7.51 -16.78
C ALA A 131 10.29 7.79 -15.83
N ALA A 132 10.04 7.75 -14.51
CA ALA A 132 11.08 7.95 -13.49
C ALA A 132 12.15 6.85 -13.55
N ALA A 133 11.76 5.59 -13.67
CA ALA A 133 12.67 4.44 -13.75
C ALA A 133 13.59 4.52 -14.98
N HIS A 134 13.03 4.87 -16.14
CA HIS A 134 13.78 4.98 -17.38
C HIS A 134 14.85 6.07 -17.29
N VAL A 135 14.48 7.23 -16.75
CA VAL A 135 15.38 8.37 -16.58
C VAL A 135 16.46 8.12 -15.52
N SER A 136 16.14 7.33 -14.49
CA SER A 136 17.09 6.88 -13.46
C SER A 136 17.92 5.65 -13.86
N GLY A 137 17.72 5.08 -15.05
CA GLY A 137 18.47 3.90 -15.50
C GLY A 137 18.20 2.62 -14.68
N ILE A 138 17.02 2.50 -14.09
CA ILE A 138 16.66 1.37 -13.22
C ILE A 138 16.42 0.11 -14.05
N SER A 139 17.02 -1.01 -13.64
CA SER A 139 16.81 -2.31 -14.29
C SER A 139 15.36 -2.79 -14.14
N THR A 140 14.87 -3.57 -15.10
CA THR A 140 13.52 -4.16 -15.06
C THR A 140 13.31 -5.02 -13.80
N GLU A 141 14.36 -5.71 -13.35
CA GLU A 141 14.32 -6.52 -12.13
C GLU A 141 14.10 -5.65 -10.88
N ASN A 142 14.89 -4.59 -10.70
CA ASN A 142 14.74 -3.69 -9.55
C ASN A 142 13.40 -2.94 -9.59
N PHE A 143 12.95 -2.55 -10.78
CA PHE A 143 11.62 -1.98 -10.96
C PHE A 143 10.51 -2.94 -10.51
N ALA A 144 10.57 -4.20 -10.93
CA ALA A 144 9.59 -5.22 -10.55
C ALA A 144 9.61 -5.51 -9.04
N ARG A 145 10.81 -5.61 -8.43
CA ARG A 145 10.97 -5.79 -6.98
C ARG A 145 10.41 -4.60 -6.19
N ALA A 146 10.65 -3.38 -6.67
CA ALA A 146 10.11 -2.16 -6.05
C ALA A 146 8.59 -2.14 -6.13
N LEU A 147 8.02 -2.47 -7.29
CA LEU A 147 6.58 -2.54 -7.48
C LEU A 147 5.93 -3.59 -6.58
N LEU A 148 6.57 -4.76 -6.45
CA LEU A 148 6.12 -5.82 -5.53
C LEU A 148 6.11 -5.32 -4.08
N LEU A 149 7.18 -4.65 -3.64
CA LEU A 149 7.26 -4.08 -2.30
C LEU A 149 6.17 -3.02 -2.07
N VAL A 150 5.93 -2.13 -3.03
CA VAL A 150 4.84 -1.15 -2.98
C VAL A 150 3.48 -1.84 -2.79
N VAL A 151 3.20 -2.87 -3.59
CA VAL A 151 1.93 -3.63 -3.50
C VAL A 151 1.80 -4.32 -2.15
N VAL A 152 2.83 -5.03 -1.70
CA VAL A 152 2.82 -5.76 -0.42
C VAL A 152 2.63 -4.81 0.75
N CYS A 153 3.38 -3.70 0.81
CA CYS A 153 3.21 -2.69 1.84
C CYS A 153 1.78 -2.14 1.81
N THR A 154 1.30 -1.72 0.64
CA THR A 154 -0.05 -1.15 0.49
C THR A 154 -1.14 -2.10 1.01
N LEU A 155 -1.05 -3.38 0.66
CA LEU A 155 -1.95 -4.41 1.16
C LEU A 155 -1.80 -4.64 2.67
N ALA A 156 -0.57 -4.72 3.18
CA ALA A 156 -0.31 -4.92 4.61
C ALA A 156 -0.97 -3.82 5.44
N TYR A 157 -0.77 -2.56 5.05
CA TYR A 157 -1.38 -1.41 5.71
C TYR A 157 -2.90 -1.38 5.53
N ARG A 158 -3.45 -1.83 4.40
CA ARG A 158 -4.91 -1.96 4.23
C ARG A 158 -5.51 -2.90 5.27
N TRP A 159 -4.91 -4.08 5.44
CA TRP A 159 -5.37 -5.09 6.40
C TRP A 159 -5.11 -4.67 7.84
N LEU A 160 -4.02 -3.95 8.10
CA LEU A 160 -3.79 -3.35 9.41
C LEU A 160 -4.86 -2.29 9.75
N GLY A 161 -5.26 -1.47 8.79
CA GLY A 161 -6.38 -0.55 8.94
C GLY A 161 -7.69 -1.28 9.29
N LEU A 162 -8.01 -2.36 8.56
CA LEU A 162 -9.17 -3.21 8.87
C LEU A 162 -9.07 -3.84 10.28
N LEU A 163 -7.88 -4.27 10.69
CA LEU A 163 -7.65 -4.78 12.04
C LEU A 163 -7.97 -3.73 13.10
N THR A 164 -7.55 -2.48 12.90
CA THR A 164 -7.90 -1.40 13.85
C THR A 164 -9.40 -1.14 13.94
N LEU A 165 -10.13 -1.31 12.82
CA LEU A 165 -11.59 -1.22 12.80
C LEU A 165 -12.24 -2.32 13.64
N CYS A 166 -11.73 -3.57 13.51
CA CYS A 166 -12.23 -4.69 14.30
C CYS A 166 -11.93 -4.58 15.80
N VAL A 167 -10.82 -3.94 16.19
CA VAL A 167 -10.41 -3.80 17.60
C VAL A 167 -11.04 -2.59 18.28
N TRP A 168 -11.17 -1.46 17.56
CA TRP A 168 -11.64 -0.18 18.10
C TRP A 168 -12.86 0.35 17.34
N GLU A 169 -13.90 -0.47 17.24
CA GLU A 169 -15.12 -0.14 16.49
C GLU A 169 -15.76 1.18 16.94
N THR A 170 -15.84 1.44 18.25
CA THR A 170 -16.61 2.55 18.84
C THR A 170 -15.85 3.87 18.99
N GLN A 171 -14.54 3.91 18.72
CA GLN A 171 -13.69 5.06 19.00
C GLN A 171 -13.07 5.66 17.73
N ASP A 172 -13.92 6.18 16.84
CA ASP A 172 -13.50 6.69 15.51
C ASP A 172 -12.38 7.73 15.55
N PHE A 173 -12.44 8.67 16.49
CA PHE A 173 -11.40 9.70 16.64
C PHE A 173 -10.08 9.11 17.15
N LEU A 174 -10.12 8.29 18.20
CA LEU A 174 -8.92 7.68 18.76
C LEU A 174 -8.26 6.73 17.76
N ARG A 175 -9.07 5.90 17.08
CA ARG A 175 -8.63 5.04 15.99
C ARG A 175 -7.89 5.87 14.95
N TYR A 176 -8.51 6.94 14.46
CA TYR A 176 -7.89 7.81 13.46
C TYR A 176 -6.53 8.39 13.88
N VAL A 177 -6.43 8.93 15.11
CA VAL A 177 -5.18 9.55 15.61
C VAL A 177 -4.10 8.50 15.84
N MET A 178 -4.41 7.44 16.57
CA MET A 178 -3.46 6.39 16.93
C MET A 178 -2.91 5.69 15.71
N ALA A 179 -3.77 5.43 14.74
CA ALA A 179 -3.46 4.68 13.54
C ALA A 179 -2.52 5.51 12.61
N ARG A 180 -2.71 6.84 12.54
CA ARG A 180 -1.77 7.76 11.85
C ARG A 180 -0.46 7.97 12.60
N ALA A 181 -0.51 8.14 13.92
CA ALA A 181 0.67 8.27 14.75
C ALA A 181 1.52 7.00 14.65
N ALA A 182 0.91 5.81 14.72
CA ALA A 182 1.61 4.54 14.54
C ALA A 182 2.26 4.41 13.17
N PHE A 183 1.59 4.84 12.09
CA PHE A 183 2.19 4.85 10.75
C PHE A 183 3.43 5.75 10.69
N VAL A 184 3.32 6.99 11.18
CA VAL A 184 4.44 7.95 11.20
C VAL A 184 5.58 7.45 12.08
N LEU A 185 5.28 6.98 13.29
CA LEU A 185 6.26 6.42 14.22
C LEU A 185 6.92 5.17 13.65
N PHE A 186 6.18 4.32 12.93
CA PHE A 186 6.76 3.16 12.29
C PHE A 186 7.70 3.58 11.15
N VAL A 187 7.27 4.45 10.25
CA VAL A 187 8.10 4.89 9.12
C VAL A 187 9.34 5.67 9.62
N LEU A 188 9.17 6.64 10.51
CA LEU A 188 10.31 7.42 11.01
C LEU A 188 11.15 6.60 12.00
N GLY A 189 10.52 5.95 12.96
CA GLY A 189 11.22 5.16 13.98
C GLY A 189 11.98 3.98 13.39
N SER A 190 11.42 3.27 12.40
CA SER A 190 12.18 2.21 11.71
C SER A 190 13.37 2.76 10.94
N ALA A 191 13.31 3.97 10.41
CA ALA A 191 14.47 4.56 9.71
C ALA A 191 15.66 4.79 10.64
N PHE A 192 15.42 5.17 11.91
CA PHE A 192 16.48 5.46 12.88
C PHE A 192 16.93 4.24 13.68
N PHE A 193 15.99 3.40 14.14
CA PHE A 193 16.28 2.36 15.13
C PHE A 193 16.40 0.98 14.52
N LEU A 194 15.65 0.69 13.45
CA LEU A 194 15.63 -0.62 12.81
C LEU A 194 15.59 -0.49 11.27
N PRO A 195 16.65 0.08 10.65
CA PRO A 195 16.66 0.44 9.22
C PRO A 195 16.22 -0.67 8.25
N PRO A 196 16.59 -1.96 8.46
CA PRO A 196 16.15 -3.04 7.57
C PRO A 196 14.64 -3.29 7.55
N LEU A 197 13.91 -2.82 8.57
CA LEU A 197 12.46 -2.94 8.63
C LEU A 197 11.74 -1.87 7.81
N ASN A 198 12.45 -0.79 7.45
CA ASN A 198 11.85 0.35 6.81
C ASN A 198 11.64 0.08 5.31
N PRO A 199 10.40 0.10 4.81
CA PRO A 199 10.13 -0.20 3.41
C PRO A 199 10.71 0.87 2.46
N LEU A 200 10.85 2.12 2.92
CA LEU A 200 11.42 3.20 2.12
C LEU A 200 12.92 3.02 1.94
N LEU A 201 13.64 2.61 3.01
CA LEU A 201 15.06 2.24 2.89
C LEU A 201 15.24 1.01 2.00
N GLY A 202 14.31 0.05 2.05
CA GLY A 202 14.25 -1.04 1.09
C GLY A 202 14.16 -0.56 -0.37
N LEU A 203 13.27 0.40 -0.66
CA LEU A 203 13.14 0.99 -2.00
C LEU A 203 14.38 1.77 -2.45
N ILE A 204 15.05 2.47 -1.53
CA ILE A 204 16.32 3.14 -1.78
C ILE A 204 17.39 2.11 -2.15
N SER A 205 17.50 1.01 -1.40
CA SER A 205 18.48 -0.05 -1.68
C SER A 205 18.34 -0.65 -3.09
N MET A 206 17.12 -0.70 -3.64
CA MET A 206 16.88 -1.18 -5.01
C MET A 206 17.30 -0.18 -6.09
N SER A 207 17.43 1.10 -5.73
CA SER A 207 17.78 2.17 -6.67
C SER A 207 19.29 2.42 -6.75
N PHE A 208 20.00 2.19 -5.65
CA PHE A 208 21.46 2.37 -5.55
C PHE A 208 22.23 1.05 -5.49
N GLY A 209 21.56 -0.10 -5.39
CA GLY A 209 22.20 -1.40 -5.36
C GLY A 209 23.13 -1.61 -4.15
N GLU A 210 24.19 -2.38 -4.38
CA GLU A 210 25.21 -2.75 -3.38
C GLU A 210 26.07 -1.55 -2.92
N GLU A 211 26.01 -0.40 -3.60
CA GLU A 211 26.85 0.78 -3.30
C GLU A 211 26.64 1.33 -1.89
N LEU A 212 25.45 1.12 -1.30
CA LEU A 212 25.13 1.56 0.06
C LEU A 212 25.48 0.53 1.14
N GLY A 213 25.96 -0.66 0.79
CA GLY A 213 26.25 -1.73 1.77
C GLY A 213 25.05 -2.13 2.63
N GLN A 214 23.83 -1.90 2.13
CA GLN A 214 22.56 -2.12 2.85
C GLN A 214 22.17 -3.59 2.88
N VAL A 215 22.97 -4.37 3.61
CA VAL A 215 22.79 -5.81 3.81
C VAL A 215 22.67 -6.14 5.29
N VAL A 216 21.92 -7.18 5.59
CA VAL A 216 21.79 -7.78 6.91
C VAL A 216 22.31 -9.21 6.83
N ARG A 217 23.25 -9.56 7.73
CA ARG A 217 23.72 -10.94 7.87
C ARG A 217 22.78 -11.71 8.80
N LEU A 218 22.09 -12.71 8.25
CA LEU A 218 21.19 -13.62 8.96
C LEU A 218 21.63 -15.06 8.71
N PHE A 219 22.01 -15.77 9.77
CA PHE A 219 22.46 -17.18 9.69
C PHE A 219 23.57 -17.43 8.65
N GLY A 220 24.50 -16.49 8.49
CA GLY A 220 25.59 -16.58 7.51
C GLY A 220 25.22 -16.18 6.08
N HIS A 221 23.96 -15.83 5.81
CA HIS A 221 23.50 -15.30 4.52
C HIS A 221 23.37 -13.77 4.56
N GLU A 222 23.77 -13.11 3.48
CA GLU A 222 23.58 -11.66 3.29
C GLU A 222 22.25 -11.40 2.59
N LEU A 223 21.34 -10.72 3.28
CA LEU A 223 20.06 -10.30 2.74
C LEU A 223 20.04 -8.79 2.54
N SER A 224 19.63 -8.34 1.36
CA SER A 224 19.42 -6.92 1.10
C SER A 224 18.30 -6.34 1.99
N TYR A 225 18.38 -5.04 2.30
CA TYR A 225 17.30 -4.34 3.03
C TYR A 225 15.96 -4.47 2.32
N ALA A 226 15.95 -4.40 0.99
CA ALA A 226 14.80 -4.70 0.14
C ALA A 226 14.15 -6.05 0.46
N THR A 227 14.96 -7.12 0.52
CA THR A 227 14.49 -8.48 0.82
C THR A 227 13.93 -8.56 2.24
N VAL A 228 14.63 -8.00 3.22
CA VAL A 228 14.20 -8.01 4.63
C VAL A 228 12.88 -7.24 4.79
N ALA A 229 12.79 -6.04 4.22
CA ALA A 229 11.58 -5.24 4.24
C ALA A 229 10.40 -5.99 3.60
N LEU A 230 10.62 -6.65 2.46
CA LEU A 230 9.58 -7.44 1.79
C LEU A 230 9.08 -8.59 2.68
N ILE A 231 9.99 -9.39 3.25
CA ILE A 231 9.64 -10.49 4.14
C ILE A 231 8.78 -9.99 5.30
N ILE A 232 9.17 -8.87 5.90
CA ILE A 232 8.53 -8.36 7.12
C ILE A 232 7.15 -7.79 6.82
N HIS A 233 6.98 -7.10 5.70
CA HIS A 233 5.66 -6.63 5.30
C HIS A 233 4.75 -7.75 4.79
N LEU A 234 5.30 -8.84 4.24
CA LEU A 234 4.54 -10.06 3.96
C LEU A 234 4.04 -10.71 5.26
N LEU A 235 4.90 -10.82 6.28
CA LEU A 235 4.52 -11.33 7.59
C LEU A 235 3.46 -10.44 8.26
N LEU A 236 3.62 -9.11 8.16
CA LEU A 236 2.63 -8.15 8.65
C LEU A 236 1.28 -8.30 7.93
N LEU A 237 1.29 -8.42 6.60
CA LEU A 237 0.10 -8.66 5.79
C LEU A 237 -0.60 -9.95 6.22
N LEU A 238 0.14 -11.05 6.31
CA LEU A 238 -0.41 -12.35 6.68
C LEU A 238 -0.97 -12.33 8.11
N GLY A 239 -0.23 -11.75 9.06
CA GLY A 239 -0.65 -11.60 10.45
C GLY A 239 -1.93 -10.77 10.58
N ALA A 240 -1.98 -9.58 9.96
CA ALA A 240 -3.16 -8.73 9.96
C ALA A 240 -4.35 -9.42 9.30
N TYR A 241 -4.15 -10.07 8.16
CA TYR A 241 -5.18 -10.85 7.47
C TYR A 241 -5.77 -11.95 8.36
N ILE A 242 -4.92 -12.79 8.96
CA ILE A 242 -5.35 -13.88 9.85
C ILE A 242 -6.13 -13.32 11.05
N MET A 243 -5.66 -12.23 11.65
CA MET A 243 -6.32 -11.61 12.80
C MET A 243 -7.69 -11.03 12.44
N VAL A 244 -7.82 -10.32 11.32
CA VAL A 244 -9.12 -9.82 10.84
C VAL A 244 -10.07 -10.99 10.57
N VAL A 245 -9.61 -12.04 9.88
CA VAL A 245 -10.43 -13.23 9.63
C VAL A 245 -10.87 -13.91 10.92
N LYS A 246 -10.04 -13.92 11.97
CA LYS A 246 -10.42 -14.44 13.29
C LYS A 246 -11.42 -13.55 14.01
N LEU A 247 -11.23 -12.24 13.99
CA LEU A 247 -12.14 -11.30 14.66
C LEU A 247 -13.52 -11.26 14.00
N LEU A 248 -13.60 -11.46 12.69
CA LEU A 248 -14.87 -11.62 11.97
C LEU A 248 -15.60 -12.96 12.26
N LYS A 249 -14.97 -13.90 12.99
CA LYS A 249 -15.61 -15.17 13.41
C LYS A 249 -16.31 -15.08 14.77
N ASN A 250 -15.92 -14.14 15.61
CA ASN A 250 -16.53 -13.92 16.93
C ASN A 250 -17.69 -12.93 16.80
#